data_AF-A0A327ZR70-F1
#
_entry.id   AF-A0A327ZR70-F1
#
_cell.length_a   1.000
_cell.length_b   1.000
_cell.length_c   1.000
_cell.angle_alpha   90.00
_cell.angle_beta   90.00
_cell.angle_gamma   90.00
#
_symmetry.space_group_name_H-M   'P 1'
#
loop_
_entity.id
_entity.type
_entity.pdbx_description
1 polymer ?
#
loop_
_entity_poly.entity_id
_entity_poly.type
_entity_poly.pdbx_seq_one_letter_code
_entity_poly.pdbx_strand_id
1 'polypeptide(L)'
;MQLETIEKDGVRYVLKSSIEASPSYKENEEIEALDIEIASLTEELERLKYDRERLKNEQALSSFIAERYNTLDDNLQISLVEICANKGLTPANVNEIDAIHQTIAPALKENRSFMSRLFGR
;
A
#
# COMPACT_ATOMS: atom_id res chain seq x y z
N MET A 1 -42.42 33.35 -23.10
CA MET A 1 -42.56 32.06 -23.79
C MET A 1 -43.67 32.19 -24.81
N GLN A 2 -43.35 32.17 -26.11
CA GLN A 2 -44.34 32.08 -27.18
C GLN A 2 -44.43 30.61 -27.61
N LEU A 3 -45.64 30.04 -27.55
CA LEU A 3 -45.92 28.70 -28.04
C LEU A 3 -46.41 28.83 -29.49
N GLU A 4 -45.77 28.14 -30.42
CA GLU A 4 -46.29 27.99 -31.78
C GLU A 4 -47.43 26.95 -31.77
N THR A 5 -48.65 27.41 -32.06
CA THR A 5 -49.81 26.53 -32.25
C THR A 5 -49.99 26.19 -33.71
N ILE A 6 -50.17 24.91 -34.01
CA ILE A 6 -50.58 24.41 -35.33
C ILE A 6 -52.05 24.02 -35.24
N GLU A 7 -52.87 24.54 -36.16
CA GLU A 7 -54.29 24.24 -36.26
C GLU A 7 -54.53 23.37 -37.51
N LYS A 8 -55.09 22.17 -37.32
CA LYS A 8 -55.45 21.26 -38.40
C LYS A 8 -56.81 20.63 -38.07
N ASP A 9 -57.73 20.65 -39.03
CA ASP A 9 -59.08 20.07 -38.92
C ASP A 9 -59.91 20.61 -37.73
N GLY A 10 -59.71 21.90 -37.38
CA GLY A 10 -60.43 22.56 -36.28
C GLY A 10 -59.99 22.14 -34.88
N VAL A 11 -58.93 21.33 -34.78
CA VAL A 11 -58.35 20.90 -33.51
C VAL A 11 -57.01 21.60 -33.31
N ARG A 12 -56.86 22.27 -32.16
CA ARG A 12 -55.65 23.01 -31.80
C ARG A 12 -54.68 22.06 -31.10
N TYR A 13 -53.56 21.75 -31.77
CA TYR A 13 -52.51 20.91 -31.21
C TYR A 13 -51.46 21.77 -30.52
N VAL A 14 -51.19 21.46 -29.25
CA VAL A 14 -50.10 22.07 -28.47
C VAL A 14 -48.95 21.07 -28.46
N LEU A 15 -47.82 21.43 -29.04
CA LEU A 15 -46.57 20.68 -28.86
C LEU A 15 -46.19 20.74 -27.38
N LYS A 16 -46.50 19.67 -26.64
CA LYS A 16 -46.04 19.51 -25.25
C LYS A 16 -44.54 19.26 -25.25
N SER A 17 -43.83 20.34 -24.91
CA SER A 17 -42.61 20.42 -24.08
C SER A 17 -41.51 19.37 -24.28
N SER A 18 -40.35 19.87 -24.72
CA SER A 18 -39.03 19.55 -24.17
C SER A 18 -38.93 18.30 -23.30
N ILE A 19 -38.43 17.22 -23.87
CA ILE A 19 -37.88 16.09 -23.13
C ILE A 19 -36.54 16.55 -22.56
N GLU A 20 -36.54 17.08 -21.34
CA GLU A 20 -35.32 17.17 -20.55
C GLU A 20 -35.00 15.74 -20.10
N ALA A 21 -33.99 15.12 -20.71
CA ALA A 21 -33.43 13.86 -20.26
C ALA A 21 -32.67 14.12 -18.95
N SER A 22 -33.39 14.22 -17.84
CA SER A 22 -32.79 14.13 -16.51
C SER A 22 -32.45 12.66 -16.27
N PRO A 23 -31.20 12.31 -15.87
CA PRO A 23 -30.89 10.95 -15.48
C PRO A 23 -31.87 10.52 -14.38
N SER A 24 -32.41 9.31 -14.52
CA SER A 24 -33.41 8.83 -13.58
C SER A 24 -32.80 8.77 -12.19
N TYR A 25 -33.58 9.02 -11.13
CA TYR A 25 -33.11 8.97 -9.74
C TYR A 25 -32.28 7.70 -9.41
N LYS A 26 -32.60 6.57 -10.07
CA LYS A 26 -31.84 5.31 -9.96
C LYS A 26 -30.44 5.37 -10.58
N GLU A 27 -30.27 6.09 -11.68
CA GLU A 27 -28.96 6.28 -12.32
C GLU A 27 -28.06 7.15 -11.44
N ASN A 28 -28.62 8.14 -10.73
CA ASN A 28 -27.85 8.92 -9.77
C ASN A 28 -27.43 8.10 -8.55
N GLU A 29 -28.30 7.23 -8.02
CA GLU A 29 -27.94 6.30 -6.94
C GLU A 29 -26.84 5.30 -7.39
N GLU A 30 -26.88 4.83 -8.63
CA GLU A 30 -25.86 3.95 -9.20
C GLU A 30 -24.53 4.68 -9.40
N ILE A 31 -24.55 5.93 -9.86
CA ILE A 31 -23.35 6.78 -9.97
C ILE A 31 -22.72 7.01 -8.59
N GLU A 32 -23.53 7.36 -7.57
CA GLU A 32 -23.03 7.56 -6.20
C GLU A 32 -22.41 6.27 -5.63
N ALA A 33 -23.03 5.10 -5.89
CA ALA A 33 -22.49 3.82 -5.47
C ALA A 33 -21.14 3.51 -6.16
N LEU A 34 -21.04 3.76 -7.47
CA LEU A 34 -19.79 3.59 -8.22
C LEU A 34 -18.70 4.54 -7.75
N ASP A 35 -19.02 5.78 -7.40
CA ASP A 35 -18.05 6.74 -6.86
C ASP A 35 -17.49 6.29 -5.51
N ILE A 36 -18.33 5.72 -4.63
CA ILE A 36 -17.89 5.13 -3.36
C ILE A 36 -16.96 3.93 -3.62
N GLU A 37 -17.30 3.07 -4.58
CA GLU A 37 -16.48 1.92 -4.95
C GLU A 37 -15.12 2.35 -5.51
N ILE A 38 -15.10 3.34 -6.40
CA ILE A 38 -13.86 3.92 -6.94
C ILE A 38 -12.99 4.47 -5.81
N ALA A 39 -13.57 5.17 -4.83
CA ALA A 39 -12.82 5.68 -3.70
C ALA A 39 -12.21 4.55 -2.85
N SER A 40 -12.99 3.51 -2.55
CA SER A 40 -12.53 2.34 -1.80
C SER A 40 -11.40 1.60 -2.52
N LEU A 41 -11.56 1.35 -3.83
CA LEU A 41 -10.54 0.68 -4.63
C LEU A 41 -9.26 1.51 -4.75
N THR A 42 -9.39 2.85 -4.78
CA THR A 42 -8.25 3.76 -4.81
C THR A 42 -7.45 3.66 -3.51
N GLU A 43 -8.13 3.67 -2.36
CA GLU A 43 -7.50 3.51 -1.04
C GLU A 43 -6.77 2.16 -0.91
N GLU A 44 -7.42 1.08 -1.36
CA GLU A 44 -6.80 -0.25 -1.36
C GLU A 44 -5.55 -0.30 -2.26
N LEU A 45 -5.61 0.33 -3.44
CA LEU A 45 -4.49 0.39 -4.36
C LEU A 45 -3.31 1.19 -3.76
N GLU A 46 -3.55 2.27 -3.04
CA GLU A 46 -2.51 3.02 -2.33
C GLU A 46 -1.87 2.20 -1.21
N ARG A 47 -2.68 1.47 -0.43
CA ARG A 47 -2.17 0.53 0.58
C ARG A 47 -1.29 -0.56 -0.04
N LEU A 48 -1.74 -1.18 -1.13
CA LEU A 48 -0.98 -2.21 -1.82
C LEU A 48 0.33 -1.69 -2.43
N LYS A 49 0.34 -0.43 -2.92
CA LYS A 49 1.57 0.23 -3.37
C LYS A 49 2.57 0.38 -2.22
N TYR A 50 2.10 0.85 -1.06
CA TYR A 50 2.92 0.97 0.14
C TYR A 50 3.49 -0.39 0.59
N ASP A 51 2.65 -1.42 0.68
CA ASP A 51 3.08 -2.77 1.06
C ASP A 51 4.13 -3.32 0.08
N ARG A 52 3.94 -3.10 -1.23
CA ARG A 52 4.90 -3.50 -2.25
C ARG A 52 6.25 -2.79 -2.11
N GLU A 53 6.26 -1.50 -1.79
CA GLU A 53 7.49 -0.75 -1.56
C GLU A 53 8.21 -1.24 -0.30
N ARG A 54 7.47 -1.52 0.77
CA ARG A 54 8.02 -2.11 2.00
C ARG A 54 8.68 -3.46 1.73
N LEU A 55 8.00 -4.36 1.02
CA LEU A 55 8.54 -5.68 0.64
C LEU A 55 9.79 -5.57 -0.24
N LYS A 56 9.81 -4.63 -1.19
CA LYS A 56 11.01 -4.38 -2.01
C LYS A 56 12.20 -3.93 -1.16
N ASN A 57 11.96 -3.07 -0.17
CA ASN A 57 13.01 -2.63 0.74
C ASN A 57 13.50 -3.77 1.63
N GLU A 58 12.60 -4.57 2.22
CA GLU A 58 12.95 -5.75 3.01
C GLU A 58 13.79 -6.75 2.19
N GLN A 59 13.42 -7.00 0.93
CA GLN A 59 14.20 -7.86 0.03
C GLN A 59 15.59 -7.27 -0.27
N ALA A 60 15.68 -5.97 -0.53
CA ALA A 60 16.95 -5.31 -0.78
C ALA A 60 17.87 -5.33 0.45
N LEU A 61 17.32 -5.10 1.64
CA LEU A 61 18.02 -5.24 2.92
C LEU A 61 18.49 -6.67 3.15
N SER A 62 17.65 -7.67 2.87
CA SER A 62 18.01 -9.08 3.01
C SER A 62 19.21 -9.45 2.16
N SER A 63 19.22 -9.06 0.88
CA SER A 63 20.37 -9.30 -0.01
C SER A 63 21.63 -8.59 0.48
N PHE A 64 21.51 -7.32 0.88
CA PHE A 64 22.62 -6.52 1.37
C PHE A 64 23.23 -7.10 2.67
N ILE A 65 22.38 -7.48 3.62
CA ILE A 65 22.80 -8.04 4.92
C ILE A 65 23.42 -9.42 4.74
N ALA A 66 22.85 -10.27 3.89
CA ALA A 66 23.42 -11.58 3.59
C ALA A 66 24.81 -11.47 2.94
N GLU A 67 25.02 -10.50 2.05
CA GLU A 67 26.32 -10.27 1.42
C GLU A 67 27.34 -9.68 2.41
N ARG A 68 26.96 -8.63 3.14
CA ARG A 68 27.86 -7.86 4.01
C ARG A 68 28.19 -8.58 5.33
N TYR A 69 27.22 -9.32 5.88
CA TYR A 69 27.34 -9.99 7.16
C TYR A 69 27.12 -11.50 7.03
N ASN A 70 27.70 -12.11 5.99
CA ASN A 70 27.63 -13.54 5.69
C ASN A 70 28.10 -14.49 6.82
N THR A 71 28.74 -13.96 7.86
CA THR A 71 29.17 -14.71 9.05
C THR A 71 28.10 -14.78 10.15
N LEU A 72 27.02 -13.99 10.02
CA LEU A 72 25.86 -14.07 10.89
C LEU A 72 25.03 -15.31 10.56
N ASP A 73 24.44 -15.90 11.59
CA ASP A 73 23.42 -16.94 11.44
C ASP A 73 22.16 -16.38 10.74
N ASP A 74 21.43 -17.22 10.02
CA ASP A 74 20.26 -16.82 9.24
C ASP A 74 19.21 -16.10 10.11
N ASN A 75 18.97 -16.59 11.34
CA ASN A 75 18.01 -15.95 12.26
C ASN A 75 18.44 -14.53 12.66
N LEU A 76 19.75 -14.29 12.72
CA LEU A 76 20.33 -13.00 13.09
C LEU A 76 20.33 -12.03 11.91
N GLN A 77 20.54 -12.55 10.70
CA GLN A 77 20.36 -11.78 9.47
C GLN A 77 18.90 -11.32 9.35
N ILE A 78 17.94 -12.22 9.57
CA ILE A 78 16.50 -11.90 9.57
C ILE A 78 16.18 -10.82 10.61
N SER A 79 16.65 -11.00 11.85
CA SER A 79 16.42 -10.02 12.92
C SER A 79 17.00 -8.64 12.57
N LEU A 80 18.18 -8.59 11.94
CA LEU A 80 18.79 -7.34 11.50
C LEU A 80 17.98 -6.68 10.38
N VAL A 81 17.49 -7.46 9.41
CA VAL A 81 16.59 -6.98 8.33
C VAL A 81 15.33 -6.36 8.94
N GLU A 82 14.67 -7.05 9.87
CA GLU A 82 13.44 -6.55 10.52
C GLU A 82 13.68 -5.23 11.27
N ILE A 83 14.77 -5.13 12.04
CA ILE A 83 15.11 -3.91 12.78
C ILE A 83 15.39 -2.75 11.81
N CYS A 84 16.12 -3.01 10.73
CA CYS A 84 16.43 -2.01 9.72
C CYS A 84 15.16 -1.57 8.96
N ALA A 85 14.30 -2.50 8.57
CA ALA A 85 13.04 -2.22 7.89
C ALA A 85 12.09 -1.41 8.78
N ASN A 86 11.95 -1.76 10.05
CA ASN A 86 11.14 -1.01 11.03
C ASN A 86 11.64 0.41 11.27
N LYS A 87 12.94 0.65 11.10
CA LYS A 87 13.54 1.99 11.17
C LYS A 87 13.46 2.77 9.86
N GLY A 88 12.87 2.19 8.80
CA GLY A 88 12.82 2.80 7.48
C GLY A 88 14.18 2.90 6.79
N LEU A 89 15.15 2.08 7.19
CA LEU A 89 16.48 2.07 6.58
C LEU A 89 16.45 1.35 5.24
N THR A 90 17.32 1.78 4.34
CA THR A 90 17.58 1.13 3.05
C THR A 90 19.04 0.69 2.98
N PRO A 91 19.45 -0.14 2.01
CA PRO A 91 20.87 -0.48 1.83
C PRO A 91 21.81 0.71 1.66
N ALA A 92 21.30 1.91 1.31
CA ALA A 92 22.11 3.13 1.27
C ALA A 92 22.55 3.61 2.66
N ASN A 93 21.82 3.25 3.72
CA ASN A 93 22.06 3.63 5.11
C ASN A 93 23.15 2.78 5.80
N VAL A 94 24.25 2.51 5.10
CA VAL A 94 25.28 1.54 5.53
C VAL A 94 25.78 1.80 6.95
N ASN A 95 26.09 3.06 7.28
CA ASN A 95 26.64 3.42 8.60
C ASN A 95 25.67 3.13 9.75
N GLU A 96 24.36 3.34 9.53
CA GLU A 96 23.32 3.10 10.53
C GLU A 96 23.08 1.60 10.70
N ILE A 97 23.09 0.84 9.60
CA ILE A 97 23.01 -0.63 9.63
C ILE A 97 24.21 -1.22 10.36
N ASP A 98 25.43 -0.73 10.08
CA ASP A 98 26.66 -1.13 10.76
C ASP A 98 26.60 -0.83 12.27
N ALA A 99 26.09 0.34 12.66
CA ALA A 99 25.92 0.71 14.07
C ALA A 99 24.91 -0.19 14.79
N ILE A 100 23.80 -0.53 14.14
CA ILE A 100 22.81 -1.48 14.67
C ILE A 100 23.44 -2.86 14.83
N HIS A 101 24.11 -3.37 13.80
CA HIS A 101 24.82 -4.64 13.87
C HIS A 101 25.84 -4.68 15.01
N GLN A 102 26.65 -3.61 15.19
CA GLN A 102 27.61 -3.50 16.29
C GLN A 102 26.96 -3.44 17.67
N THR A 103 25.73 -2.92 17.78
CA THR A 103 24.99 -2.89 19.04
C THR A 103 24.43 -4.26 19.40
N ILE A 104 24.01 -5.03 18.40
CA ILE A 104 23.41 -6.36 18.62
C ILE A 104 24.51 -7.43 18.75
N ALA A 105 25.63 -7.31 18.02
CA ALA A 105 26.74 -8.28 18.00
C ALA A 105 27.29 -8.71 19.39
N PRO A 106 27.45 -7.82 20.39
CA PRO A 106 27.86 -8.20 21.74
C PRO A 106 26.86 -9.12 22.45
N ALA A 107 25.56 -8.83 22.36
CA ALA A 107 24.50 -9.68 22.92
C ALA A 107 24.46 -11.07 22.27
N LEU A 108 24.93 -11.17 21.01
CA LEU A 108 25.00 -12.42 20.24
C LEU A 108 26.22 -13.28 20.58
N LYS A 109 27.36 -12.66 20.94
CA LYS A 109 28.57 -13.39 21.38
C LYS A 109 28.43 -13.99 22.78
N GLU A 110 27.75 -13.30 23.70
CA GLU A 110 27.54 -13.80 25.06
C GLU A 110 26.67 -15.06 25.09
N ASN A 111 25.62 -15.13 24.26
CA ASN A 111 24.76 -16.33 24.17
C ASN A 111 25.51 -17.57 23.65
N ARG A 112 26.42 -17.43 22.67
CA ARG A 112 27.25 -18.56 22.21
C ARG A 112 28.25 -19.02 23.28
N SER A 113 28.83 -18.09 24.04
CA SER A 113 29.77 -18.41 25.13
C SER A 113 29.09 -19.03 26.35
N PHE A 114 27.83 -18.69 26.61
CA PHE A 114 27.03 -19.28 27.67
C PHE A 114 26.58 -20.71 27.30
N MET A 115 26.09 -20.91 26.07
CA MET A 115 25.66 -22.24 25.59
C MET A 115 26.85 -23.21 25.46
N SER A 116 28.03 -22.77 25.02
CA SER A 116 29.22 -23.63 24.98
C SER A 116 29.70 -24.04 26.38
N ARG A 117 29.47 -23.21 27.40
CA ARG A 117 29.75 -23.56 28.81
C ARG A 117 28.71 -24.51 29.41
N LEU A 118 27.47 -24.46 28.94
CA LEU A 118 26.37 -25.32 29.41
C LEU A 118 26.40 -26.74 28.81
N PHE A 119 26.83 -26.87 27.56
CA PHE A 119 26.85 -28.16 26.85
C PHE A 119 28.27 -28.71 26.62
N GLY A 120 29.31 -28.02 27.11
CA GLY A 120 30.72 -28.39 26.94
C GLY A 120 31.32 -29.25 28.05
N ARG A 121 30.53 -30.15 28.66
CA ARG A 121 31.02 -31.18 29.60
C ARG A 121 30.59 -32.57 29.16
#